data_AF-A0A2V7T224-F1
#
_entry.id   AF-A0A2V7T224-F1
#
_cell.length_a   1.000
_cell.length_b   1.000
_cell.length_c   1.000
_cell.angle_alpha   90.00
_cell.angle_beta   90.00
_cell.angle_gamma   90.00
#
_symmetry.space_group_name_H-M   'P 1'
#
loop_
_entity.id
_entity.type
_entity.pdbx_description
1 polymer ?
#
loop_
_entity_poly.entity_id
_entity_poly.type
_entity_poly.pdbx_seq_one_letter_code
_entity_poly.pdbx_strand_id
1 'polypeptide(L)'
;MRRVLPLLVFIMLVAAGELPAQQRRLGQGPRAGEVAPRRQQLEARLRQGLWRITKNRVGLTDEQMTRLAEASRPFDAQRRQLAVQEREQRLALRREILAGPTADQQRIATSLDQVLELQRRRIQLQIDEQRALGAFMTPLQRAKYAALQEQLRRRAEKLRAQRAGSQGGGALDTLR
;
A
#
# COMPACT_ATOMS: atom_id res chain seq x y z
N MET A 1 17.30 15.01 -25.19
CA MET A 1 17.04 13.58 -24.93
C MET A 1 16.47 13.39 -23.51
N ARG A 2 15.14 13.29 -23.35
CA ARG A 2 14.49 13.04 -22.05
C ARG A 2 14.60 11.55 -21.70
N ARG A 3 15.46 11.20 -20.75
CA ARG A 3 15.59 9.81 -20.24
C ARG A 3 14.36 9.45 -19.42
N VAL A 4 13.66 8.41 -19.86
CA VAL A 4 12.50 7.81 -19.20
C VAL A 4 12.97 7.05 -17.97
N LEU A 5 12.46 7.37 -16.78
CA LEU A 5 12.90 6.75 -15.53
C LEU A 5 11.99 5.55 -15.18
N PRO A 6 12.53 4.33 -14.99
CA PRO A 6 11.70 3.16 -14.75
C PRO A 6 11.08 3.21 -13.35
N LEU A 7 9.80 2.83 -13.33
CA LEU A 7 8.87 2.89 -12.22
C LEU A 7 9.11 1.69 -11.29
N LEU A 8 9.79 1.88 -10.16
CA LEU A 8 9.91 0.81 -9.15
C LEU A 8 8.71 0.83 -8.20
N VAL A 9 7.91 -0.23 -8.31
CA VAL A 9 6.60 -0.44 -7.69
C VAL A 9 6.77 -1.13 -6.34
N PHE A 10 6.26 -0.53 -5.27
CA PHE A 10 6.06 -1.24 -4.01
C PHE A 10 4.78 -2.07 -4.13
N ILE A 11 4.91 -3.35 -4.49
CA ILE A 11 3.78 -4.29 -4.48
C ILE A 11 3.49 -4.61 -3.01
N MET A 12 2.44 -3.97 -2.49
CA MET A 12 1.85 -4.30 -1.21
C MET A 12 1.17 -5.68 -1.35
N LEU A 13 1.80 -6.70 -0.76
CA LEU A 13 1.24 -8.05 -0.68
C LEU A 13 -0.10 -8.00 0.04
N VAL A 14 -1.14 -8.49 -0.63
CA VAL A 14 -2.37 -8.94 0.02
C VAL A 14 -2.02 -10.24 0.73
N ALA A 15 -2.18 -10.27 2.06
CA ALA A 15 -2.22 -11.52 2.81
C ALA A 15 -3.46 -12.29 2.32
N ALA A 16 -3.23 -13.42 1.66
CA ALA A 16 -4.29 -14.36 1.33
C ALA A 16 -4.72 -15.01 2.65
N GLY A 17 -5.98 -14.83 3.04
CA GLY A 17 -6.60 -15.64 4.08
C GLY A 17 -6.63 -17.09 3.63
N GLU A 18 -6.30 -18.00 4.54
CA GLU A 18 -6.44 -19.43 4.34
C GLU A 18 -7.91 -19.76 4.13
N LEU A 19 -8.29 -20.12 2.91
CA LEU A 19 -9.54 -20.82 2.65
C LEU A 19 -9.28 -22.31 2.88
N PRO A 20 -10.10 -23.00 3.69
CA PRO A 20 -9.92 -24.42 3.94
C PRO A 20 -10.13 -25.20 2.63
N ALA A 21 -9.31 -26.24 2.48
CA ALA A 21 -9.24 -27.08 1.32
C ALA A 21 -10.58 -27.75 1.01
N GLN A 22 -11.13 -27.49 -0.18
CA GLN A 22 -12.13 -28.36 -0.78
C GLN A 22 -11.83 -28.61 -2.26
N GLN A 23 -11.45 -29.87 -2.52
CA GLN A 23 -11.55 -30.62 -3.77
C GLN A 23 -10.82 -30.11 -5.02
N ARG A 24 -9.65 -30.74 -5.23
CA ARG A 24 -9.00 -30.93 -6.54
C ARG A 24 -9.98 -31.57 -7.54
N ARG A 25 -10.02 -31.06 -8.77
CA ARG A 25 -9.72 -31.84 -9.99
C ARG A 25 -9.55 -30.95 -11.24
N LEU A 26 -8.49 -31.27 -11.98
CA LEU A 26 -8.19 -30.96 -13.40
C LEU A 26 -7.64 -29.55 -13.73
N GLY A 27 -6.32 -29.52 -13.97
CA GLY A 27 -5.57 -28.39 -14.48
C GLY A 27 -4.20 -28.35 -13.82
N GLN A 28 -3.16 -28.87 -14.48
CA GLN A 28 -1.77 -28.72 -14.04
C GLN A 28 -1.39 -27.24 -14.04
N GLY A 29 -1.67 -26.55 -12.92
CA GLY A 29 -1.03 -25.30 -12.58
C GLY A 29 0.42 -25.57 -12.15
N PRO A 30 1.34 -24.60 -12.33
CA PRO A 30 2.74 -24.76 -11.97
C PRO A 30 2.88 -25.21 -10.51
N ARG A 31 3.76 -26.20 -10.30
CA ARG A 31 4.01 -26.81 -8.99
C ARG A 31 4.31 -25.72 -7.96
N ALA A 32 3.61 -25.74 -6.82
CA ALA A 32 3.74 -24.73 -5.76
C ALA A 32 5.19 -24.50 -5.26
N GLY A 33 6.11 -25.45 -5.49
CA GLY A 33 7.53 -25.34 -5.19
C GLY A 33 8.38 -24.51 -6.16
N GLU A 34 7.93 -24.23 -7.40
CA GLU A 34 8.67 -23.40 -8.38
C GLU A 34 8.24 -21.92 -8.35
N VAL A 35 7.01 -21.64 -7.91
CA VAL A 35 6.48 -20.27 -7.81
C VAL A 35 7.10 -19.52 -6.62
N ALA A 36 7.39 -20.21 -5.51
CA ALA A 36 8.01 -19.64 -4.31
C ALA A 36 9.45 -19.11 -4.53
N PRO A 37 10.42 -19.86 -5.10
CA PRO A 37 11.79 -19.38 -5.31
C PRO A 37 11.83 -18.24 -6.33
N ARG A 38 11.00 -18.28 -7.37
CA ARG A 38 10.90 -17.19 -8.36
C ARG A 38 10.41 -15.90 -7.74
N ARG A 39 9.43 -15.99 -6.84
CA ARG A 39 8.90 -14.83 -6.10
C ARG A 39 9.94 -14.22 -5.16
N GLN A 40 10.66 -15.03 -4.39
CA GLN A 40 11.71 -14.55 -3.49
C GLN A 40 12.84 -13.83 -4.22
N GLN A 41 13.28 -14.37 -5.38
CA GLN A 41 14.29 -13.73 -6.22
C GLN A 41 13.79 -12.40 -6.80
N LEU A 42 12.53 -12.32 -7.22
CA LEU A 42 11.92 -11.08 -7.69
C LEU A 42 11.86 -10.03 -6.57
N GLU A 43 11.44 -10.42 -5.37
CA GLU A 43 11.37 -9.53 -4.20
C GLU A 43 12.76 -9.02 -3.79
N ALA A 44 13.80 -9.85 -3.88
CA ALA A 44 15.18 -9.44 -3.60
C ALA A 44 15.67 -8.37 -4.60
N ARG A 45 15.47 -8.62 -5.90
CA ARG A 45 15.84 -7.66 -6.97
C ARG A 45 15.09 -6.34 -6.82
N LEU A 46 13.82 -6.41 -6.47
CA LEU A 46 12.96 -5.24 -6.29
C LEU A 46 13.40 -4.41 -5.07
N ARG A 47 13.74 -5.07 -3.96
CA ARG A 47 14.35 -4.43 -2.77
C ARG A 47 15.67 -3.75 -3.10
N GLN A 48 16.58 -4.44 -3.80
CA GLN A 48 17.87 -3.86 -4.17
C GLN A 48 17.72 -2.63 -5.08
N GLY A 49 16.75 -2.68 -6.01
CA GLY A 49 16.39 -1.55 -6.85
C GLY A 49 15.87 -0.35 -6.05
N LEU A 50 14.92 -0.59 -5.14
CA LEU A 50 14.39 0.46 -4.25
C LEU A 50 15.47 1.04 -3.34
N TRP A 51 16.35 0.19 -2.80
CA TRP A 51 17.46 0.62 -1.96
C TRP A 51 18.35 1.63 -2.69
N ARG A 52 18.76 1.30 -3.93
CA ARG A 52 19.62 2.17 -4.74
C ARG A 52 18.92 3.48 -5.11
N ILE A 53 17.64 3.43 -5.50
CA ILE A 53 16.88 4.64 -5.82
C ILE A 53 16.75 5.54 -4.59
N THR A 54 16.43 4.95 -3.44
CA THR A 54 16.25 5.70 -2.19
C THR A 54 17.56 6.37 -1.79
N LYS A 55 18.65 5.60 -1.75
CA LYS A 55 20.00 6.12 -1.44
C LYS A 55 20.36 7.30 -2.33
N ASN A 56 20.23 7.14 -3.66
CA ASN A 56 20.67 8.15 -4.62
C ASN A 56 19.77 9.40 -4.64
N ARG A 57 18.44 9.22 -4.58
CA ARG A 57 17.50 10.36 -4.62
C ARG A 57 17.50 11.17 -3.35
N VAL A 58 17.62 10.50 -2.21
CA VAL A 58 17.61 11.13 -0.89
C VAL A 58 19.01 11.65 -0.54
N GLY A 59 20.06 10.99 -1.03
CA GLY A 59 21.45 11.30 -0.72
C GLY A 59 21.86 10.71 0.63
N LEU A 60 21.50 9.46 0.89
CA LEU A 60 21.79 8.77 2.16
C LEU A 60 23.14 8.06 2.10
N THR A 61 23.84 8.00 3.25
CA THR A 61 24.99 7.11 3.43
C THR A 61 24.53 5.66 3.64
N ASP A 62 25.44 4.70 3.56
CA ASP A 62 25.12 3.28 3.84
C ASP A 62 24.69 3.05 5.29
N GLU A 63 25.30 3.78 6.23
CA GLU A 63 24.88 3.77 7.63
C GLU A 63 23.45 4.34 7.79
N GLN A 64 23.16 5.48 7.17
CA GLN A 64 21.82 6.07 7.20
C GLN A 64 20.78 5.16 6.52
N MET A 65 21.15 4.41 5.48
CA MET A 65 20.26 3.44 4.84
C MET A 65 19.93 2.28 5.78
N THR A 66 20.91 1.81 6.57
CA THR A 66 20.70 0.75 7.56
C THR A 66 19.76 1.22 8.66
N ARG A 67 20.04 2.40 9.25
CA ARG A 67 19.17 3.02 10.25
C ARG A 67 17.78 3.30 9.71
N LEU A 68 17.65 3.74 8.46
CA LEU A 68 16.34 3.93 7.82
C LEU A 68 15.56 2.62 7.75
N ALA A 69 16.19 1.52 7.35
CA ALA A 69 15.52 0.23 7.24
C ALA A 69 15.04 -0.31 8.59
N GLU A 70 15.71 0.03 9.69
CA GLU A 70 15.30 -0.34 11.04
C GLU A 70 14.21 0.61 11.58
N ALA A 71 14.46 1.92 11.50
CA ALA A 71 13.56 2.94 12.02
C ALA A 71 12.20 2.96 11.30
N SER A 72 12.13 2.64 10.01
CA SER A 72 10.89 2.68 9.21
C SER A 72 9.94 1.50 9.42
N ARG A 73 10.44 0.34 9.89
CA ARG A 73 9.64 -0.90 10.07
C ARG A 73 8.35 -0.73 10.87
N PRO A 74 8.36 -0.14 12.08
CA PRO A 74 7.13 0.02 12.87
C PRO A 74 6.12 0.93 12.15
N PHE A 75 6.59 2.03 11.54
CA PHE A 75 5.73 2.95 10.80
C PHE A 75 5.09 2.29 9.58
N ASP A 76 5.83 1.45 8.86
CA ASP A 76 5.28 0.67 7.76
C ASP A 76 4.18 -0.30 8.20
N ALA A 77 4.35 -0.96 9.36
CA ALA A 77 3.31 -1.82 9.92
C ALA A 77 2.04 -1.03 10.27
N GLN A 78 2.21 0.11 10.95
CA GLN A 78 1.10 0.99 11.33
C GLN A 78 0.39 1.58 10.10
N ARG A 79 1.13 2.02 9.07
CA ARG A 79 0.56 2.46 7.78
C ARG A 79 -0.34 1.40 7.15
N ARG A 80 0.10 0.13 7.15
CA ARG A 80 -0.69 -0.98 6.59
C ARG A 80 -2.00 -1.17 7.37
N GLN A 81 -1.92 -1.18 8.69
CA GLN A 81 -3.10 -1.32 9.55
C GLN A 81 -4.10 -0.17 9.33
N LEU A 82 -3.64 1.08 9.29
CA LEU A 82 -4.48 2.25 9.01
C LEU A 82 -5.09 2.22 7.60
N ALA A 83 -4.42 1.62 6.62
CA ALA A 83 -4.97 1.46 5.27
C ALA A 83 -6.09 0.41 5.21
N VAL A 84 -5.96 -0.68 5.98
CA VAL A 84 -7.01 -1.71 6.12
C VAL A 84 -8.25 -1.12 6.78
N GLN A 85 -8.08 -0.47 7.94
CA GLN A 85 -9.19 0.15 8.67
C GLN A 85 -9.92 1.20 7.84
N GLU A 86 -9.19 2.07 7.13
CA GLU A 86 -9.82 3.06 6.24
C GLU A 86 -10.60 2.41 5.09
N ARG A 87 -10.11 1.29 4.54
CA ARG A 87 -10.84 0.54 3.52
C ARG A 87 -12.14 -0.02 4.09
N GLU A 88 -12.11 -0.60 5.29
CA GLU A 88 -13.30 -1.13 5.96
C GLU A 88 -14.35 -0.05 6.16
N GLN A 89 -13.96 1.13 6.67
CA GLN A 89 -14.89 2.24 6.86
C GLN A 89 -15.48 2.76 5.55
N ARG A 90 -14.67 2.87 4.49
CA ARG A 90 -15.18 3.24 3.16
C ARG A 90 -16.18 2.24 2.61
N LEU A 91 -15.96 0.94 2.83
CA LEU A 91 -16.90 -0.10 2.41
C LEU A 91 -18.18 -0.07 3.24
N ALA A 92 -18.08 0.18 4.55
CA ALA A 92 -19.25 0.36 5.42
C ALA A 92 -20.10 1.54 4.94
N LEU A 93 -19.50 2.72 4.77
CA LEU A 93 -20.20 3.91 4.26
C LEU A 93 -20.81 3.66 2.88
N ARG A 94 -20.06 3.03 1.96
CA ARG A 94 -20.59 2.72 0.63
C ARG A 94 -21.82 1.82 0.68
N ARG A 95 -21.84 0.81 1.58
CA ARG A 95 -23.01 -0.07 1.75
C ARG A 95 -24.23 0.71 2.22
N GLU A 96 -24.07 1.56 3.24
CA GLU A 96 -25.18 2.35 3.78
C GLU A 96 -25.67 3.39 2.76
N ILE A 97 -24.77 4.06 2.03
CA ILE A 97 -25.15 5.01 0.95
C ILE A 97 -25.98 4.30 -0.13
N LEU A 98 -25.59 3.08 -0.52
CA LEU A 98 -26.32 2.30 -1.52
C LEU A 98 -27.66 1.75 -1.00
N ALA A 99 -27.86 1.64 0.32
CA ALA A 99 -29.13 1.23 0.93
C ALA A 99 -30.21 2.33 0.87
N GLY A 100 -29.82 3.57 0.56
CA GLY A 100 -30.74 4.68 0.31
C GLY A 100 -31.67 4.94 1.50
N PRO A 101 -33.00 4.96 1.32
CA PRO A 101 -33.96 5.22 2.41
C PRO A 101 -33.88 4.24 3.59
N THR A 102 -33.31 3.04 3.38
CA THR A 102 -33.19 2.00 4.42
C THR A 102 -31.84 2.02 5.15
N ALA A 103 -31.00 3.02 4.87
CA ALA A 103 -29.68 3.14 5.46
C ALA A 103 -29.72 3.30 6.99
N ASP A 104 -28.77 2.65 7.68
CA ASP A 104 -28.60 2.81 9.11
C ASP A 104 -27.80 4.09 9.41
N GLN A 105 -28.53 5.13 9.84
CA GLN A 105 -27.95 6.45 10.13
C GLN A 105 -26.91 6.40 11.26
N GLN A 106 -27.08 5.51 12.24
CA GLN A 106 -26.12 5.38 13.34
C GLN A 106 -24.80 4.77 12.86
N ARG A 107 -24.86 3.81 11.93
CA ARG A 107 -23.66 3.25 11.29
C ARG A 107 -22.96 4.28 10.43
N ILE A 108 -23.69 5.11 9.68
CA ILE A 108 -23.11 6.21 8.90
C ILE A 108 -22.34 7.16 9.83
N ALA A 109 -22.99 7.65 10.89
CA ALA A 109 -22.35 8.56 11.86
C ALA A 109 -21.08 7.94 12.46
N THR A 110 -21.18 6.70 12.93
CA THR A 110 -20.06 5.96 13.52
C THR A 110 -18.88 5.81 12.54
N SER A 111 -19.15 5.44 11.28
CA SER A 111 -18.10 5.31 10.28
C SER A 111 -17.48 6.65 9.88
N LEU A 112 -18.24 7.75 9.86
CA LEU A 112 -17.71 9.08 9.62
C LEU A 112 -16.73 9.50 10.74
N ASP A 113 -17.11 9.31 12.00
CA ASP A 113 -16.24 9.60 13.15
C ASP A 113 -14.96 8.77 13.09
N GLN A 114 -15.07 7.48 12.77
CA GLN A 114 -13.91 6.59 12.63
C GLN A 114 -12.99 7.02 11.48
N VAL A 115 -13.52 7.53 10.37
CA VAL A 115 -12.71 8.09 9.28
C VAL A 115 -11.90 9.30 9.77
N LEU A 116 -12.50 10.20 10.53
CA LEU A 116 -11.79 11.37 11.10
C LEU A 116 -10.71 10.95 12.09
N GLU A 117 -10.99 9.97 12.96
CA GLU A 117 -10.00 9.41 13.88
C GLU A 117 -8.82 8.76 13.13
N LEU A 118 -9.10 8.03 12.04
CA LEU A 118 -8.05 7.46 11.19
C LEU A 118 -7.18 8.54 10.54
N GLN A 119 -7.77 9.67 10.12
CA GLN A 119 -7.01 10.81 9.60
C GLN A 119 -6.08 11.40 10.67
N ARG A 120 -6.58 11.60 11.90
CA ARG A 120 -5.74 12.10 13.02
C ARG A 120 -4.56 11.17 13.28
N ARG A 121 -4.81 9.85 13.37
CA ARG A 121 -3.75 8.85 13.58
C ARG A 121 -2.71 8.84 12.46
N ARG A 122 -3.12 9.08 11.20
CA ARG A 122 -2.19 9.18 10.07
C ARG A 122 -1.27 10.39 10.18
N ILE A 123 -1.81 11.55 10.55
CA ILE A 123 -1.02 12.77 10.75
C ILE A 123 -0.02 12.54 11.89
N GLN A 124 -0.48 11.99 13.01
CA GLN A 124 0.38 11.68 14.15
C GLN A 124 1.51 10.72 13.77
N LEU A 125 1.19 9.64 13.04
CA LEU A 125 2.16 8.68 12.53
C LEU A 125 3.25 9.36 11.67
N GLN A 126 2.85 10.30 10.82
CA GLN A 126 3.78 11.06 9.99
C GLN A 126 4.69 11.97 10.82
N ILE A 127 4.14 12.65 11.83
CA ILE A 127 4.91 13.48 12.76
C ILE A 127 5.96 12.64 13.49
N ASP A 128 5.56 11.49 14.02
CA ASP A 128 6.44 10.61 14.78
C ASP A 128 7.53 9.99 13.90
N GLU A 129 7.21 9.64 12.66
CA GLU A 129 8.21 9.21 11.69
C GLU A 129 9.22 10.33 11.38
N GLN A 130 8.77 11.55 11.13
CA GLN A 130 9.68 12.68 10.87
C GLN A 130 10.61 12.97 12.07
N ARG A 131 10.11 12.79 13.30
CA ARG A 131 10.91 12.89 14.52
C ARG A 131 11.96 11.78 14.58
N ALA A 132 11.57 10.53 14.35
CA ALA A 132 12.48 9.39 14.35
C ALA A 132 13.58 9.50 13.28
N LEU A 133 13.21 9.89 12.05
CA LEU A 133 14.17 10.12 10.97
C LEU A 133 15.13 11.28 11.29
N GLY A 134 14.69 12.25 12.08
CA GLY A 134 15.51 13.38 12.53
C GLY A 134 16.73 13.01 13.36
N ALA A 135 16.74 11.82 13.97
CA ALA A 135 17.86 11.34 14.76
C ALA A 135 19.12 11.05 13.92
N PHE A 136 18.98 10.85 12.61
CA PHE A 136 20.10 10.48 11.73
C PHE A 136 20.05 11.07 10.32
N MET A 137 18.97 11.75 9.92
CA MET A 137 18.84 12.42 8.62
C MET A 137 18.79 13.94 8.77
N THR A 138 19.38 14.65 7.80
CA THR A 138 19.24 16.11 7.70
C THR A 138 17.80 16.50 7.30
N PRO A 139 17.37 17.75 7.57
CA PRO A 139 16.06 18.23 7.12
C PRO A 139 15.83 18.07 5.61
N LEU A 140 16.86 18.30 4.79
CA LEU A 140 16.77 18.13 3.35
C LEU A 140 16.59 16.66 2.95
N GLN A 141 17.32 15.74 3.58
CA GLN A 141 17.15 14.30 3.35
C GLN A 141 15.73 13.85 3.73
N ARG A 142 15.20 14.30 4.87
CA ARG A 142 13.81 14.00 5.28
C ARG A 142 12.78 14.50 4.28
N ALA A 143 12.92 15.73 3.79
CA ALA A 143 12.03 16.29 2.78
C ALA A 143 12.08 15.49 1.46
N LYS A 144 13.28 15.10 1.00
CA LYS A 144 13.45 14.25 -0.19
C LYS A 144 12.83 12.87 0.00
N TYR A 145 12.98 12.28 1.18
CA TYR A 145 12.39 10.99 1.50
C TYR A 145 10.87 11.04 1.55
N ALA A 146 10.29 12.05 2.21
CA ALA A 146 8.85 12.28 2.24
C ALA A 146 8.27 12.48 0.83
N ALA A 147 8.93 13.27 -0.02
CA ALA A 147 8.53 13.45 -1.41
C ALA A 147 8.58 12.14 -2.21
N LEU A 148 9.59 11.30 -1.97
CA LEU A 148 9.71 9.98 -2.60
C LEU A 148 8.57 9.05 -2.16
N GLN A 149 8.27 8.97 -0.86
CA GLN A 149 7.18 8.16 -0.32
C GLN A 149 5.83 8.59 -0.93
N GLU A 150 5.57 9.89 -1.00
CA GLU A 150 4.34 10.43 -1.56
C GLU A 150 4.22 10.15 -3.08
N GLN A 151 5.31 10.23 -3.84
CA GLN A 151 5.33 9.79 -5.24
C GLN A 151 4.97 8.31 -5.40
N LEU A 152 5.47 7.44 -4.53
CA LEU A 152 5.17 6.01 -4.55
C LEU A 152 3.70 5.75 -4.19
N ARG A 153 3.17 6.45 -3.18
CA ARG A 153 1.77 6.37 -2.78
C ARG A 153 0.83 6.72 -3.92
N ARG A 154 1.02 7.88 -4.56
CA ARG A 154 0.21 8.31 -5.71
C ARG A 154 0.25 7.31 -6.86
N ARG A 155 1.40 6.68 -7.12
CA ARG A 155 1.53 5.63 -8.14
C ARG A 155 0.74 4.39 -7.76
N ALA A 156 0.80 3.95 -6.50
CA ALA A 156 0.04 2.81 -6.02
C ALA A 156 -1.48 3.05 -6.10
N GLU A 157 -1.95 4.26 -5.76
CA GLU A 157 -3.35 4.65 -5.88
C GLU A 157 -3.83 4.62 -7.34
N LYS A 158 -3.04 5.15 -8.29
CA LYS A 158 -3.35 5.08 -9.73
C LYS A 158 -3.50 3.65 -10.24
N LEU A 159 -2.58 2.76 -9.84
CA LEU A 159 -2.64 1.35 -10.23
C LEU A 159 -3.86 0.63 -9.64
N ARG A 160 -4.24 0.96 -8.40
CA ARG A 160 -5.46 0.43 -7.77
C ARG A 160 -6.72 0.89 -8.50
N ALA A 161 -6.78 2.17 -8.86
CA ALA A 161 -7.91 2.73 -9.61
C ALA A 161 -8.08 2.06 -10.98
N GLN A 162 -6.98 1.83 -11.71
CA GLN A 162 -7.00 1.13 -13.00
C GLN A 162 -7.53 -0.31 -12.89
N ARG A 163 -7.12 -1.05 -11.85
CA ARG A 163 -7.61 -2.42 -11.61
C ARG A 163 -9.10 -2.46 -11.24
N ALA A 164 -9.56 -1.50 -10.44
CA ALA A 164 -10.97 -1.38 -10.08
C ALA A 164 -11.85 -1.04 -11.31
N GLY A 165 -11.37 -0.18 -12.21
CA GLY A 165 -12.07 0.14 -13.46
C GLY A 165 -12.14 -1.02 -14.45
N SER A 166 -11.08 -1.83 -14.55
CA SER A 166 -11.03 -2.98 -15.46
C SER A 166 -11.95 -4.15 -15.06
N GLN A 167 -12.33 -4.27 -13.78
CA GLN A 167 -13.26 -5.30 -13.30
C GLN A 167 -14.74 -4.90 -13.35
N GLY A 168 -15.06 -3.61 -13.49
CA GLY A 168 -16.43 -3.10 -13.54
C GLY A 168 -17.06 -3.04 -14.94
N GLY A 169 -16.25 -3.16 -16.01
CA GLY A 169 -16.70 -2.96 -17.39
C GLY A 169 -17.23 -4.21 -18.12
N GLY A 170 -17.15 -5.41 -17.53
CA GLY A 170 -17.54 -6.66 -18.18
C GLY A 170 -18.97 -7.15 -17.89
N ALA A 171 -19.70 -6.49 -16.99
CA ALA A 171 -21.00 -6.98 -16.50
C ALA A 171 -22.22 -6.25 -17.10
N LEU A 172 -22.02 -5.24 -17.96
CA LEU A 172 -23.10 -4.41 -18.49
C LEU A 172 -23.37 -4.62 -20.00
N ASP A 173 -22.67 -5.53 -20.66
CA ASP A 173 -22.76 -5.75 -22.12
C ASP A 173 -23.47 -7.06 -22.52
N THR A 174 -24.25 -7.65 -21.61
CA THR A 174 -25.03 -8.89 -21.88
C THR A 174 -26.55 -8.70 -21.81
N LEU A 175 -27.04 -7.45 -21.82
CA LEU A 175 -28.47 -7.13 -21.78
C LEU A 175 -28.91 -6.15 -22.88
N ARG A 176 -28.46 -6.38 -24.12
CA ARG A 176 -29.06 -5.76 -25.31
C ARG A 176 -29.18 -6.74 -26.45
#